data_AF-A0A7S3RSL0-F1
#
_entry.id   AF-A0A7S3RSL0-F1
#
_cell.length_a   1.000
_cell.length_b   1.000
_cell.length_c   1.000
_cell.angle_alpha   90.00
_cell.angle_beta   90.00
_cell.angle_gamma   90.00
#
_symmetry.space_group_name_H-M   'P 1'
#
loop_
_entity.id
_entity.type
_entity.pdbx_description
1 polymer ?
#
loop_
_entity_poly.entity_id
_entity_poly.type
_entity_poly.pdbx_seq_one_letter_code
_entity_poly.pdbx_strand_id
1 'polypeptide(L)'
;QGGQIPGQPRAGSKRTTIHEPVPLMYMAGGAVAASKTDSRGGRGGRGRGKGRGPPSSNSTSSPSPALLTANIKNARTLDSLFGTVTAHLGRFNHIHLSACWNTLGRLAAGADPLWFQRHAKELESLAQTTAEVAETSAEVRARELANIAHGAAKSGRAAGLGAVWAALADAIERRIGDCNAQELANIAWAFARAEHRSSALFDALAAAAEKRAADFNPQELSNTVHAFAKAGHSSPALFAAVAEASGRRLAEFTPQGLANTVWAFATADVASHAFFEAVAAAALSRLSAFNPQDLASTAYAFAKAAHASPALFEQIGASAARRLPSFTPQGLSTLAWAFAAAGHSSPALLDAVAAAAAARLAEFDPQGLAQLAWSLAKACRPDDALFAALARAAEARIGQFNAQDLVNTAWAYAKLGHPDPDLFRAIARSLAAQRLDGVSAPHIAKTAWAFAKAGGGAHPPLFAALAKSATERAADFVAADLANLAWAFANAGHVEDAPLFAALARAAEARLSDFTAEELDNADWAFSRAGQRQ
;
A
#
# COMPACT_ATOMS: atom_id res chain seq x y z
N GLN A 1 -43.28 -33.58 -37.67
CA GLN A 1 -42.43 -32.90 -38.67
C GLN A 1 -43.07 -31.52 -38.88
N GLY A 2 -42.79 -30.49 -38.08
CA GLY A 2 -41.49 -29.84 -37.84
C GLY A 2 -41.36 -28.70 -38.85
N GLY A 3 -41.28 -27.41 -38.53
CA GLY A 3 -41.25 -26.66 -37.28
C GLY A 3 -41.01 -25.20 -37.69
N GLN A 4 -41.92 -24.29 -37.35
CA GLN A 4 -41.70 -22.85 -37.54
C GLN A 4 -40.75 -22.37 -36.44
N ILE A 5 -39.63 -21.80 -36.85
CA ILE A 5 -38.65 -21.14 -35.98
C ILE A 5 -39.22 -19.78 -35.56
N PRO A 6 -39.47 -19.49 -34.26
CA PRO A 6 -39.82 -18.15 -33.84
C PRO A 6 -38.56 -17.34 -33.50
N GLY A 7 -38.53 -16.13 -34.07
CA GLY A 7 -37.70 -14.95 -33.80
C GLY A 7 -36.64 -14.98 -32.70
N GLN A 8 -35.40 -14.70 -33.11
CA GLN A 8 -34.38 -14.13 -32.22
C GLN A 8 -34.88 -12.82 -31.59
N PRO A 9 -34.81 -12.64 -30.26
CA PRO A 9 -35.01 -11.33 -29.67
C PRO A 9 -33.76 -10.46 -29.90
N ARG A 10 -34.00 -9.25 -30.42
CA ARG A 10 -33.00 -8.20 -30.59
C ARG A 10 -32.27 -7.92 -29.27
N ALA A 11 -30.95 -7.90 -29.31
CA ALA A 11 -30.08 -7.48 -28.21
C ALA A 11 -30.35 -6.00 -27.88
N GLY A 12 -31.25 -5.75 -26.92
CA GLY A 12 -31.42 -4.45 -26.30
C GLY A 12 -30.26 -4.19 -25.34
N SER A 13 -29.43 -3.20 -25.65
CA SER A 13 -28.44 -2.63 -24.74
C SER A 13 -29.15 -1.94 -23.57
N LYS A 14 -29.55 -2.70 -22.55
CA LYS A 14 -29.85 -2.15 -21.22
C LYS A 14 -28.51 -1.99 -20.50
N ARG A 15 -28.14 -0.75 -20.18
CA ARG A 15 -27.01 -0.46 -19.28
C ARG A 15 -27.33 -1.06 -17.92
N THR A 16 -26.75 -2.22 -17.63
CA THR A 16 -26.71 -2.82 -16.29
C THR A 16 -25.83 -1.90 -15.43
N THR A 17 -26.41 -1.23 -14.45
CA THR A 17 -25.64 -0.29 -13.61
C THR A 17 -25.15 -1.06 -12.40
N ILE A 18 -24.08 -1.83 -12.60
CA ILE A 18 -23.44 -2.58 -11.52
C ILE A 18 -22.94 -1.56 -10.49
N HIS A 19 -23.32 -1.69 -9.22
CA HIS A 19 -22.64 -0.98 -8.14
C HIS A 19 -21.20 -1.47 -8.09
N GLU A 20 -20.27 -0.68 -8.62
CA GLU A 20 -18.88 -1.13 -8.85
C GLU A 20 -18.06 -0.99 -7.56
N PRO A 21 -17.63 -2.10 -6.93
CA PRO A 21 -16.68 -2.02 -5.83
C PRO A 21 -15.37 -1.41 -6.34
N VAL A 22 -14.93 -0.35 -5.66
CA VAL A 22 -13.67 0.35 -5.92
C VAL A 22 -12.52 -0.57 -5.47
N PRO A 23 -11.51 -0.88 -6.32
CA PRO A 23 -10.41 -1.76 -5.94
C PRO A 23 -9.69 -1.22 -4.69
N LEU A 24 -9.68 -1.99 -3.60
CA LEU A 24 -8.86 -1.67 -2.43
C LEU A 24 -7.38 -1.88 -2.78
N MET A 25 -6.61 -0.81 -2.69
CA MET A 25 -5.17 -0.80 -2.97
C MET A 25 -4.38 -1.05 -1.68
N TYR A 26 -3.48 -2.04 -1.72
CA TYR A 26 -2.30 -2.09 -0.85
C TYR A 26 -1.21 -1.27 -1.51
N MET A 27 -0.87 -0.12 -0.92
CA MET A 27 0.35 0.57 -1.30
C MET A 27 1.50 -0.07 -0.53
N ALA A 28 2.37 -0.79 -1.23
CA ALA A 28 3.71 -1.01 -0.73
C ALA A 28 4.34 0.39 -0.57
N GLY A 29 4.33 0.90 0.66
CA GLY A 29 4.76 2.26 0.96
C GLY A 29 6.15 2.48 0.40
N GLY A 30 6.23 3.25 -0.70
CA GLY A 30 7.47 3.58 -1.38
C GLY A 30 8.49 4.05 -0.35
N ALA A 31 9.72 3.56 -0.47
CA ALA A 31 10.79 3.98 0.43
C ALA A 31 10.82 5.51 0.45
N VAL A 32 10.43 6.09 1.59
CA VAL A 32 10.60 7.52 1.83
C VAL A 32 12.08 7.80 1.62
N ALA A 33 12.41 8.44 0.50
CA ALA A 33 13.74 8.98 0.30
C ALA A 33 13.93 10.01 1.41
N ALA A 34 14.81 9.69 2.36
CA ALA A 34 15.28 10.64 3.34
C ALA A 34 16.03 11.74 2.57
N SER A 35 15.33 12.80 2.15
CA SER A 35 15.98 13.95 1.55
C SER A 35 16.69 14.73 2.66
N LYS A 36 17.98 14.97 2.43
CA LYS A 36 18.84 15.79 3.28
C LYS A 36 18.22 17.18 3.38
N THR A 37 17.86 17.60 4.58
CA THR A 37 17.67 19.02 4.91
C THR A 37 18.67 19.37 6.00
N ASP A 38 19.60 20.24 5.63
CA ASP A 38 20.59 20.85 6.52
C ASP A 38 19.85 21.71 7.56
N SER A 39 19.56 21.16 8.73
CA SER A 39 19.18 21.94 9.90
C SER A 39 20.43 22.46 10.60
N ARG A 40 21.02 23.53 10.03
CA ARG A 40 22.01 24.36 10.74
C ARG A 40 21.32 25.20 11.81
N GLY A 41 21.08 24.57 12.96
CA GLY A 41 20.77 25.26 14.23
C GLY A 41 22.05 25.49 15.02
N GLY A 42 22.72 26.63 14.77
CA GLY A 42 23.91 27.02 15.52
C GLY A 42 23.57 27.45 16.95
N ARG A 43 24.10 26.73 17.94
CA ARG A 43 24.44 27.29 19.26
C ARG A 43 25.84 26.84 19.65
N GLY A 44 26.78 27.76 19.52
CA GLY A 44 28.18 27.58 19.87
C GLY A 44 28.38 27.57 21.38
N GLY A 45 28.92 26.47 21.90
CA GLY A 45 29.60 26.41 23.19
C GLY A 45 31.09 26.23 22.95
N ARG A 46 31.87 27.32 23.07
CA ARG A 46 33.33 27.30 22.97
C ARG A 46 33.92 26.75 24.27
N GLY A 47 34.31 25.48 24.30
CA GLY A 47 35.24 24.94 25.30
C GLY A 47 36.67 25.02 24.77
N ARG A 48 37.49 25.94 25.32
CA ARG A 48 38.93 26.04 25.02
C ARG A 48 39.68 24.99 25.83
N GLY A 49 40.35 24.04 25.16
CA GLY A 49 41.39 23.18 25.73
C GLY A 49 42.68 23.35 24.94
N LYS A 50 43.74 23.86 25.59
CA LYS A 50 45.08 24.08 25.02
C LYS A 50 45.94 22.81 25.13
N GLY A 51 46.86 22.61 24.18
CA GLY A 51 48.16 21.97 24.42
C GLY A 51 48.46 20.72 23.58
N ARG A 52 49.38 20.85 22.62
CA ARG A 52 49.99 19.78 21.82
C ARG A 52 51.13 19.09 22.59
N GLY A 53 51.30 17.78 22.39
CA GLY A 53 52.57 17.05 22.53
C GLY A 53 52.83 16.21 21.26
N PRO A 54 54.09 15.96 20.87
CA PRO A 54 54.43 15.22 19.64
C PRO A 54 54.19 13.71 19.80
N PRO A 55 54.11 12.93 18.70
CA PRO A 55 53.63 11.56 18.74
C PRO A 55 54.70 10.62 19.29
N SER A 56 54.46 10.07 20.48
CA SER A 56 55.20 8.89 20.95
C SER A 56 54.61 7.64 20.29
N SER A 57 55.49 6.90 19.63
CA SER A 57 55.26 5.59 19.04
C SER A 57 54.78 4.55 20.07
N ASN A 58 53.93 3.63 19.59
CA ASN A 58 53.51 2.37 20.22
C ASN A 58 52.81 2.45 21.58
N SER A 59 51.48 2.59 21.55
CA SER A 59 50.61 1.80 22.43
C SER A 59 49.32 1.42 21.69
N THR A 60 49.02 0.13 21.65
CA THR A 60 47.73 -0.46 21.29
C THR A 60 46.68 -0.15 22.35
N SER A 61 46.43 1.14 22.61
CA SER A 61 45.37 1.55 23.52
C SER A 61 44.02 1.45 22.82
N SER A 62 43.22 0.50 23.28
CA SER A 62 41.81 0.36 22.91
C SER A 62 41.07 1.70 23.06
N PRO A 63 40.26 2.14 22.08
CA PRO A 63 39.61 3.45 22.13
C PRO A 63 38.70 3.58 23.35
N SER A 64 38.59 4.78 23.91
CA SER A 64 37.62 5.09 24.98
C SER A 64 36.18 4.94 24.47
N PRO A 65 35.17 4.70 25.35
CA PRO A 65 33.77 4.59 24.91
C PRO A 65 33.27 5.80 24.11
N ALA A 66 33.65 7.02 24.52
CA ALA A 66 33.30 8.23 23.79
C ALA A 66 33.94 8.29 22.39
N LEU A 67 35.23 7.91 22.29
CA LEU A 67 35.94 7.85 21.01
C LEU A 67 35.36 6.75 20.11
N LEU A 68 34.99 5.60 20.67
CA LEU A 68 34.36 4.51 19.93
C LEU A 68 33.01 4.95 19.36
N THR A 69 32.16 5.60 20.17
CA THR A 69 30.90 6.19 19.70
C THR A 69 31.13 7.22 18.59
N ALA A 70 32.16 8.07 18.72
CA ALA A 70 32.50 9.06 17.70
C ALA A 70 32.95 8.39 16.39
N ASN A 71 33.77 7.34 16.47
CA ASN A 71 34.21 6.57 15.31
C ASN A 71 33.02 5.94 14.58
N ILE A 72 32.09 5.34 15.31
CA ILE A 72 30.86 4.76 14.76
C ILE A 72 30.00 5.82 14.05
N LYS A 73 29.78 6.97 14.70
CA LYS A 73 28.96 8.07 14.12
C LYS A 73 29.58 8.66 12.86
N ASN A 74 30.91 8.78 12.85
CA ASN A 74 31.67 9.40 11.77
C ASN A 74 32.02 8.44 10.62
N ALA A 75 31.67 7.16 10.73
CA ALA A 75 31.87 6.19 9.64
C ALA A 75 31.19 6.67 8.35
N ARG A 76 31.98 6.67 7.27
CA ARG A 76 31.56 7.15 5.93
C ARG A 76 31.24 6.02 4.96
N THR A 77 31.69 4.81 5.25
CA THR A 77 31.46 3.60 4.44
C THR A 77 30.99 2.46 5.32
N LEU A 78 30.29 1.48 4.72
CA LEU A 78 29.89 0.26 5.41
C LEU A 78 31.12 -0.52 5.87
N ASP A 79 32.18 -0.60 5.06
CA ASP A 79 33.43 -1.27 5.43
C ASP A 79 34.06 -0.64 6.69
N SER A 80 34.08 0.69 6.80
CA SER A 80 34.61 1.37 7.98
C SER A 80 33.75 1.13 9.23
N LEU A 81 32.43 1.08 9.07
CA LEU A 81 31.51 0.79 10.16
C LEU A 81 31.69 -0.66 10.64
N PHE A 82 31.62 -1.63 9.72
CA PHE A 82 31.77 -3.03 10.05
C PHE A 82 33.18 -3.40 10.51
N GLY A 83 34.22 -2.72 10.02
CA GLY A 83 35.57 -2.83 10.59
C GLY A 83 35.62 -2.43 12.08
N THR A 84 34.83 -1.42 12.48
CA THR A 84 34.68 -1.03 13.90
C THR A 84 33.90 -2.07 14.69
N VAL A 85 32.85 -2.66 14.10
CA VAL A 85 32.08 -3.76 14.70
C VAL A 85 33.02 -4.96 14.94
N THR A 86 33.72 -5.44 13.93
CA THR A 86 34.64 -6.58 14.03
C THR A 86 35.72 -6.36 15.09
N ALA A 87 36.27 -5.15 15.19
CA ALA A 87 37.34 -4.86 16.16
C ALA A 87 36.84 -4.72 17.61
N HIS A 88 35.58 -4.30 17.83
CA HIS A 88 35.16 -3.78 19.13
C HIS A 88 33.76 -4.23 19.60
N LEU A 89 33.07 -5.12 18.90
CA LEU A 89 31.70 -5.55 19.27
C LEU A 89 31.58 -6.04 20.71
N GLY A 90 32.57 -6.79 21.22
CA GLY A 90 32.60 -7.24 22.63
C GLY A 90 32.67 -6.12 23.68
N ARG A 91 32.87 -4.86 23.26
CA ARG A 91 32.85 -3.66 24.12
C ARG A 91 31.64 -2.75 23.84
N PHE A 92 30.74 -3.17 22.94
CA PHE A 92 29.56 -2.38 22.63
C PHE A 92 28.58 -2.43 23.81
N ASN A 93 28.02 -1.27 24.14
CA ASN A 93 26.91 -1.14 25.06
C ASN A 93 25.72 -0.54 24.30
N HIS A 94 24.63 -0.26 25.01
CA HIS A 94 23.41 0.30 24.40
C HIS A 94 23.64 1.61 23.63
N ILE A 95 24.59 2.45 24.05
CA ILE A 95 24.95 3.70 23.33
C ILE A 95 25.66 3.38 22.02
N HIS A 96 26.63 2.46 22.03
CA HIS A 96 27.35 2.04 20.82
C HIS A 96 26.41 1.37 19.82
N LEU A 97 25.54 0.47 20.26
CA LEU A 97 24.57 -0.20 19.41
C LEU A 97 23.60 0.80 18.77
N SER A 98 23.06 1.73 19.56
CA SER A 98 22.20 2.81 19.07
C SER A 98 22.89 3.66 17.99
N ALA A 99 24.14 4.06 18.22
CA ALA A 99 24.93 4.79 17.24
C ALA A 99 25.21 3.95 15.98
N CYS A 100 25.50 2.66 16.14
CA CYS A 100 25.85 1.75 15.07
C CYS A 100 24.68 1.52 14.11
N TRP A 101 23.50 1.17 14.64
CA TRP A 101 22.29 0.97 13.83
C TRP A 101 21.85 2.25 13.11
N ASN A 102 21.93 3.40 13.78
CA ASN A 102 21.59 4.67 13.14
C ASN A 102 22.56 5.02 11.99
N THR A 103 23.87 4.82 12.19
CA THR A 103 24.86 4.99 11.11
C THR A 103 24.68 3.97 10.00
N LEU A 104 24.40 2.70 10.32
CA LEU A 104 24.14 1.64 9.35
C LEU A 104 22.95 2.01 8.45
N GLY A 105 21.82 2.40 9.04
CA GLY A 105 20.63 2.81 8.28
C GLY A 105 20.90 4.01 7.36
N ARG A 106 21.73 4.97 7.80
CA ARG A 106 22.14 6.11 6.97
C ARG A 106 23.02 5.67 5.79
N LEU A 107 23.99 4.77 6.01
CA LEU A 107 24.94 4.33 4.98
C LEU A 107 24.29 3.37 3.97
N ALA A 108 23.41 2.49 4.43
CA ALA A 108 22.73 1.51 3.60
C ALA A 108 21.80 2.15 2.54
N ALA A 109 21.25 3.35 2.81
CA ALA A 109 20.32 4.03 1.91
C ALA A 109 20.92 4.38 0.53
N GLY A 110 22.25 4.49 0.42
CA GLY A 110 22.96 4.72 -0.84
C GLY A 110 23.94 3.62 -1.22
N ALA A 111 23.89 2.47 -0.54
CA ALA A 111 24.78 1.35 -0.77
C ALA A 111 24.30 0.48 -1.93
N ASP A 112 25.24 -0.25 -2.55
CA ASP A 112 24.89 -1.24 -3.56
C ASP A 112 24.04 -2.36 -2.94
N PRO A 113 23.09 -2.96 -3.69
CA PRO A 113 22.18 -3.94 -3.13
C PRO A 113 22.86 -5.15 -2.48
N LEU A 114 24.11 -5.48 -2.83
CA LEU A 114 24.85 -6.66 -2.36
C LEU A 114 25.67 -6.43 -1.08
N TRP A 115 25.67 -5.21 -0.50
CA TRP A 115 26.45 -4.90 0.70
C TRP A 115 26.21 -5.88 1.86
N PHE A 116 24.97 -6.33 2.01
CA PHE A 116 24.56 -7.24 3.08
C PHE A 116 25.20 -8.63 2.96
N GLN A 117 25.48 -9.09 1.74
CA GLN A 117 26.17 -10.37 1.53
C GLN A 117 27.63 -10.27 1.93
N ARG A 118 28.26 -9.12 1.67
CA ARG A 118 29.66 -8.87 2.04
C ARG A 118 29.88 -8.79 3.54
N HIS A 119 28.89 -8.29 4.29
CA HIS A 119 28.97 -8.12 5.75
C HIS A 119 28.00 -9.01 6.52
N ALA A 120 27.65 -10.18 5.97
CA ALA A 120 26.60 -11.04 6.55
C ALA A 120 26.94 -11.49 7.98
N LYS A 121 28.19 -11.89 8.22
CA LYS A 121 28.65 -12.38 9.53
C LYS A 121 28.67 -11.27 10.58
N GLU A 122 29.15 -10.09 10.20
CA GLU A 122 29.21 -8.93 11.08
C GLU A 122 27.80 -8.42 11.42
N LEU A 123 26.89 -8.44 10.45
CA LEU A 123 25.49 -8.08 10.67
C LEU A 123 24.80 -9.08 11.60
N GLU A 124 25.05 -10.38 11.44
CA GLU A 124 24.53 -11.43 12.32
C GLU A 124 25.03 -11.26 13.76
N SER A 125 26.34 -11.04 13.95
CA SER A 125 26.92 -10.81 15.28
C SER A 125 26.38 -9.53 15.91
N LEU A 126 26.27 -8.44 15.14
CA LEU A 126 25.67 -7.19 15.61
C LEU A 126 24.20 -7.39 16.03
N ALA A 127 23.42 -8.14 15.24
CA ALA A 127 22.03 -8.44 15.53
C ALA A 127 21.88 -9.25 16.82
N GLN A 128 22.69 -10.30 17.01
CA GLN A 128 22.69 -11.11 18.22
C GLN A 128 23.00 -10.26 19.47
N THR A 129 24.11 -9.51 19.45
CA THR A 129 24.46 -8.62 20.58
C THR A 129 23.38 -7.56 20.83
N THR A 130 22.71 -7.08 19.79
CA THR A 130 21.62 -6.11 19.93
C THR A 130 20.42 -6.71 20.65
N ALA A 131 20.01 -7.93 20.26
CA ALA A 131 18.90 -8.62 20.90
C ALA A 131 19.20 -8.90 22.38
N GLU A 132 20.39 -9.46 22.67
CA GLU A 132 20.84 -9.75 24.04
C GLU A 132 20.84 -8.49 24.92
N VAL A 133 21.37 -7.36 24.42
CA VAL A 133 21.39 -6.10 25.17
C VAL A 133 19.98 -5.52 25.37
N ALA A 134 19.11 -5.59 24.37
CA ALA A 134 17.73 -5.11 24.49
C ALA A 134 16.91 -5.93 25.51
N GLU A 135 17.14 -7.25 25.57
CA GLU A 135 16.47 -8.13 26.52
C GLU A 135 16.98 -7.93 27.95
N THR A 136 18.30 -7.93 28.14
CA THR A 136 18.92 -8.11 29.46
C THR A 136 19.34 -6.81 30.15
N SER A 137 19.62 -5.73 29.41
CA SER A 137 20.19 -4.53 29.99
C SER A 137 19.14 -3.57 30.54
N ALA A 138 19.16 -3.35 31.86
CA ALA A 138 18.33 -2.35 32.53
C ALA A 138 18.74 -0.90 32.24
N GLU A 139 19.90 -0.67 31.61
CA GLU A 139 20.42 0.68 31.33
C GLU A 139 19.93 1.26 29.99
N VAL A 140 19.40 0.42 29.09
CA VAL A 140 18.94 0.86 27.77
C VAL A 140 17.73 1.78 27.94
N ARG A 141 17.77 3.00 27.41
CA ARG A 141 16.66 3.96 27.49
C ARG A 141 15.81 3.92 26.23
N ALA A 142 14.61 4.48 26.32
CA ALA A 142 13.66 4.61 25.22
C ALA A 142 14.30 5.16 23.93
N ARG A 143 15.10 6.22 24.05
CA ARG A 143 15.83 6.83 22.93
C ARG A 143 16.77 5.86 22.23
N GLU A 144 17.52 5.05 22.97
CA GLU A 144 18.44 4.09 22.36
C GLU A 144 17.68 2.99 21.62
N LEU A 145 16.60 2.45 22.20
CA LEU A 145 15.72 1.47 21.55
C LEU A 145 15.09 2.02 20.27
N ALA A 146 14.53 3.24 20.31
CA ALA A 146 13.93 3.89 19.15
C ALA A 146 14.94 4.09 18.01
N ASN A 147 16.17 4.50 18.32
CA ASN A 147 17.24 4.66 17.34
C ASN A 147 17.71 3.32 16.75
N ILE A 148 17.77 2.26 17.55
CA ILE A 148 18.08 0.90 17.07
C ILE A 148 17.00 0.45 16.09
N ALA A 149 15.72 0.50 16.49
CA ALA A 149 14.59 0.13 15.65
C ALA A 149 14.58 0.92 14.34
N HIS A 150 14.66 2.25 14.42
CA HIS A 150 14.67 3.12 13.24
C HIS A 150 15.87 2.84 12.32
N GLY A 151 17.06 2.66 12.87
CA GLY A 151 18.26 2.32 12.11
C GLY A 151 18.17 0.95 11.42
N ALA A 152 17.69 -0.06 12.15
CA ALA A 152 17.45 -1.41 11.63
C ALA A 152 16.44 -1.42 10.49
N ALA A 153 15.29 -0.75 10.64
CA ALA A 153 14.30 -0.62 9.57
C ALA A 153 14.86 0.14 8.35
N LYS A 154 15.62 1.21 8.59
CA LYS A 154 16.21 2.04 7.54
C LYS A 154 17.33 1.33 6.77
N SER A 155 17.98 0.33 7.37
CA SER A 155 18.99 -0.49 6.69
C SER A 155 18.45 -1.29 5.49
N GLY A 156 17.13 -1.48 5.40
CA GLY A 156 16.48 -2.28 4.35
C GLY A 156 16.61 -3.79 4.54
N ARG A 157 17.05 -4.26 5.72
CA ARG A 157 17.27 -5.69 6.03
C ARG A 157 16.43 -6.21 7.20
N ALA A 158 15.24 -5.63 7.38
CA ALA A 158 14.34 -6.02 8.47
C ALA A 158 13.98 -7.52 8.46
N ALA A 159 13.81 -8.14 7.28
CA ALA A 159 13.40 -9.54 7.10
C ALA A 159 14.39 -10.59 7.67
N GLY A 160 15.60 -10.19 8.08
CA GLY A 160 16.58 -11.08 8.72
C GLY A 160 16.84 -10.77 10.20
N LEU A 161 16.09 -9.84 10.79
CA LEU A 161 16.34 -9.31 12.14
C LEU A 161 15.23 -9.71 13.13
N GLY A 162 14.57 -10.85 12.92
CA GLY A 162 13.40 -11.28 13.69
C GLY A 162 13.61 -11.27 15.22
N ALA A 163 14.73 -11.82 15.69
CA ALA A 163 15.07 -11.81 17.11
C ALA A 163 15.28 -10.38 17.66
N VAL A 164 15.91 -9.51 16.88
CA VAL A 164 16.09 -8.09 17.25
C VAL A 164 14.73 -7.40 17.35
N TRP A 165 13.81 -7.62 16.40
CA TRP A 165 12.48 -7.02 16.44
C TRP A 165 11.65 -7.49 17.64
N ALA A 166 11.69 -8.78 17.97
CA ALA A 166 11.03 -9.33 19.15
C ALA A 166 11.61 -8.73 20.45
N ALA A 167 12.93 -8.75 20.61
CA ALA A 167 13.61 -8.15 21.76
C ALA A 167 13.31 -6.65 21.91
N LEU A 168 13.29 -5.91 20.80
CA LEU A 168 12.94 -4.48 20.80
C LEU A 168 11.49 -4.26 21.17
N ALA A 169 10.54 -5.08 20.67
CA ALA A 169 9.13 -4.96 21.04
C ALA A 169 8.96 -5.08 22.55
N ASP A 170 9.46 -6.15 23.15
CA ASP A 170 9.36 -6.39 24.60
C ASP A 170 10.06 -5.30 25.44
N ALA A 171 11.23 -4.83 24.98
CA ALA A 171 11.98 -3.78 25.68
C ALA A 171 11.28 -2.41 25.59
N ILE A 172 10.70 -2.09 24.44
CA ILE A 172 9.97 -0.83 24.21
C ILE A 172 8.65 -0.83 24.96
N GLU A 173 7.89 -1.94 24.94
CA GLU A 173 6.63 -2.06 25.66
C GLU A 173 6.82 -1.76 27.16
N ARG A 174 7.86 -2.33 27.78
CA ARG A 174 8.21 -2.07 29.19
C ARG A 174 8.59 -0.62 29.50
N ARG A 175 8.98 0.16 28.48
CA ARG A 175 9.50 1.54 28.60
C ARG A 175 8.68 2.56 27.83
N ILE A 176 7.47 2.20 27.39
CA ILE A 176 6.65 3.04 26.53
C ILE A 176 6.33 4.40 27.18
N GLY A 177 6.20 4.42 28.52
CA GLY A 177 5.96 5.63 29.29
C GLY A 177 7.11 6.65 29.26
N ASP A 178 8.35 6.17 29.07
CA ASP A 178 9.57 6.99 28.99
C ASP A 178 9.76 7.62 27.61
N CYS A 179 9.04 7.13 26.59
CA CYS A 179 9.16 7.60 25.21
C CYS A 179 8.57 9.01 25.06
N ASN A 180 9.32 9.90 24.37
CA ASN A 180 8.78 11.16 23.88
C ASN A 180 8.08 10.99 22.51
N ALA A 181 7.45 12.07 22.02
CA ALA A 181 6.72 12.08 20.74
C ALA A 181 7.55 11.58 19.55
N GLN A 182 8.80 12.02 19.45
CA GLN A 182 9.70 11.62 18.37
C GLN A 182 10.05 10.14 18.43
N GLU A 183 10.29 9.61 19.62
CA GLU A 183 10.58 8.19 19.84
C GLU A 183 9.38 7.31 19.48
N LEU A 184 8.17 7.68 19.92
CA LEU A 184 6.94 6.98 19.58
C LEU A 184 6.72 6.91 18.05
N ALA A 185 6.85 8.06 17.36
CA ALA A 185 6.70 8.13 15.91
C ALA A 185 7.76 7.28 15.18
N ASN A 186 9.02 7.32 15.62
CA ASN A 186 10.12 6.56 15.02
C ASN A 186 9.95 5.06 15.22
N ILE A 187 9.50 4.63 16.40
CA ILE A 187 9.21 3.22 16.69
C ILE A 187 8.07 2.73 15.81
N ALA A 188 6.93 3.43 15.79
CA ALA A 188 5.78 3.06 14.96
C ALA A 188 6.20 2.92 13.49
N TRP A 189 6.94 3.91 12.97
CA TRP A 189 7.47 3.86 11.60
C TRP A 189 8.41 2.68 11.37
N ALA A 190 9.30 2.38 12.31
CA ALA A 190 10.27 1.30 12.18
C ALA A 190 9.58 -0.06 12.08
N PHE A 191 8.64 -0.35 12.99
CA PHE A 191 7.89 -1.61 13.00
C PHE A 191 6.97 -1.75 11.78
N ALA A 192 6.28 -0.67 11.39
CA ALA A 192 5.46 -0.66 10.17
C ALA A 192 6.28 -0.86 8.90
N ARG A 193 7.51 -0.31 8.84
CA ARG A 193 8.43 -0.50 7.71
C ARG A 193 9.06 -1.89 7.70
N ALA A 194 9.31 -2.46 8.88
CA ALA A 194 9.86 -3.80 9.03
C ALA A 194 8.84 -4.90 8.73
N GLU A 195 7.55 -4.56 8.60
CA GLU A 195 6.43 -5.49 8.50
C GLU A 195 6.38 -6.48 9.67
N HIS A 196 6.98 -6.12 10.81
CA HIS A 196 6.96 -6.91 12.02
C HIS A 196 5.70 -6.58 12.81
N ARG A 197 4.75 -7.51 12.81
CA ARG A 197 3.43 -7.33 13.44
C ARG A 197 3.50 -7.70 14.92
N SER A 198 3.63 -6.72 15.79
CA SER A 198 3.36 -6.86 17.23
C SER A 198 2.10 -6.06 17.59
N SER A 199 0.96 -6.73 17.77
CA SER A 199 -0.29 -6.05 18.14
C SER A 199 -0.13 -5.32 19.48
N ALA A 200 0.44 -5.99 20.49
CA ALA A 200 0.62 -5.43 21.82
C ALA A 200 1.46 -4.14 21.80
N LEU A 201 2.55 -4.12 21.02
CA LEU A 201 3.36 -2.91 20.84
C LEU A 201 2.56 -1.79 20.17
N PHE A 202 1.81 -2.08 19.11
CA PHE A 202 1.01 -1.06 18.44
C PHE A 202 -0.13 -0.52 19.32
N ASP A 203 -0.75 -1.38 20.15
CA ASP A 203 -1.73 -0.98 21.16
C ASP A 203 -1.10 -0.04 22.20
N ALA A 204 0.10 -0.39 22.70
CA ALA A 204 0.85 0.44 23.64
C ALA A 204 1.31 1.78 23.04
N LEU A 205 1.81 1.76 21.80
CA LEU A 205 2.17 2.96 21.04
C LEU A 205 0.97 3.86 20.83
N ALA A 206 -0.19 3.30 20.49
CA ALA A 206 -1.41 4.06 20.29
C ALA A 206 -1.83 4.78 21.57
N ALA A 207 -1.92 4.06 22.69
CA ALA A 207 -2.31 4.63 23.97
C ALA A 207 -1.33 5.72 24.46
N ALA A 208 -0.03 5.54 24.20
CA ALA A 208 1.00 6.52 24.56
C ALA A 208 0.96 7.77 23.65
N ALA A 209 0.81 7.57 22.33
CA ALA A 209 0.73 8.64 21.35
C ALA A 209 -0.56 9.46 21.47
N GLU A 210 -1.69 8.81 21.75
CA GLU A 210 -2.98 9.47 22.02
C GLU A 210 -2.85 10.49 23.17
N LYS A 211 -2.32 10.06 24.32
CA LYS A 211 -2.13 10.92 25.50
C LYS A 211 -1.17 12.08 25.27
N ARG A 212 -0.25 11.94 24.30
CA ARG A 212 0.82 12.90 24.03
C ARG A 212 0.62 13.65 22.72
N ALA A 213 -0.49 13.49 22.01
CA ALA A 213 -0.66 14.00 20.63
C ALA A 213 -0.36 15.50 20.49
N ALA A 214 -0.62 16.30 21.54
CA ALA A 214 -0.30 17.73 21.57
C ALA A 214 1.21 18.04 21.58
N ASP A 215 2.05 17.11 22.06
CA ASP A 215 3.51 17.26 22.13
C ASP A 215 4.19 16.98 20.78
N PHE A 216 3.50 16.30 19.86
CA PHE A 216 4.05 15.91 18.56
C PHE A 216 4.17 17.14 17.66
N ASN A 217 5.25 17.22 16.90
CA ASN A 217 5.32 18.16 15.79
C ASN A 217 4.52 17.62 14.56
N PRO A 218 4.26 18.43 13.52
CA PRO A 218 3.47 18.03 12.35
C PRO A 218 4.00 16.78 11.64
N GLN A 219 5.32 16.65 11.55
CA GLN A 219 5.96 15.50 10.92
C GLN A 219 5.77 14.24 11.75
N GLU A 220 5.87 14.33 13.07
CA GLU A 220 5.66 13.21 13.99
C GLU A 220 4.20 12.75 13.98
N LEU A 221 3.24 13.69 13.97
CA LEU A 221 1.80 13.38 13.83
C LEU A 221 1.55 12.60 12.55
N SER A 222 2.02 13.13 11.41
CA SER A 222 1.87 12.52 10.09
C SER A 222 2.51 11.13 10.01
N ASN A 223 3.75 11.00 10.50
CA ASN A 223 4.49 9.73 10.48
C ASN A 223 3.81 8.66 11.36
N THR A 224 3.24 9.06 12.49
CA THR A 224 2.54 8.15 13.40
C THR A 224 1.33 7.54 12.71
N VAL A 225 0.36 8.35 12.25
CA VAL A 225 -0.84 7.78 11.59
C VAL A 225 -0.50 7.04 10.30
N HIS A 226 0.50 7.51 9.54
CA HIS A 226 0.98 6.80 8.36
C HIS A 226 1.54 5.42 8.72
N ALA A 227 2.28 5.29 9.82
CA ALA A 227 2.79 4.01 10.28
C ALA A 227 1.66 3.05 10.70
N PHE A 228 0.67 3.53 11.45
CA PHE A 228 -0.48 2.72 11.85
C PHE A 228 -1.31 2.24 10.65
N ALA A 229 -1.60 3.14 9.71
CA ALA A 229 -2.29 2.81 8.46
C ALA A 229 -1.49 1.78 7.64
N LYS A 230 -0.16 1.96 7.51
CA LYS A 230 0.70 1.01 6.80
C LYS A 230 0.78 -0.36 7.48
N ALA A 231 0.78 -0.39 8.81
CA ALA A 231 0.76 -1.63 9.58
C ALA A 231 -0.59 -2.35 9.51
N GLY A 232 -1.65 -1.67 9.08
CA GLY A 232 -3.02 -2.20 9.10
C GLY A 232 -3.55 -2.39 10.53
N HIS A 233 -3.02 -1.63 11.49
CA HIS A 233 -3.45 -1.72 12.89
C HIS A 233 -4.48 -0.64 13.19
N SER A 234 -5.70 -1.06 13.54
CA SER A 234 -6.83 -0.17 13.80
C SER A 234 -6.67 0.56 15.13
N SER A 235 -6.70 1.89 15.12
CA SER A 235 -6.69 2.69 16.35
C SER A 235 -7.50 3.99 16.19
N PRO A 236 -8.84 3.93 16.17
CA PRO A 236 -9.68 5.11 15.92
C PRO A 236 -9.43 6.26 16.90
N ALA A 237 -9.16 5.97 18.17
CA ALA A 237 -8.88 6.97 19.21
C ALA A 237 -7.59 7.77 18.90
N LEU A 238 -6.52 7.09 18.48
CA LEU A 238 -5.28 7.73 18.05
C LEU A 238 -5.52 8.66 16.85
N PHE A 239 -6.27 8.20 15.84
CA PHE A 239 -6.57 9.01 14.67
C PHE A 239 -7.42 10.24 15.03
N ALA A 240 -8.37 10.11 15.96
CA ALA A 240 -9.15 11.25 16.45
C ALA A 240 -8.25 12.28 17.17
N ALA A 241 -7.36 11.84 18.06
CA ALA A 241 -6.41 12.72 18.75
C ALA A 241 -5.46 13.42 17.77
N VAL A 242 -4.98 12.72 16.75
CA VAL A 242 -4.13 13.29 15.69
C VAL A 242 -4.91 14.28 14.82
N ALA A 243 -6.18 14.03 14.49
CA ALA A 243 -7.02 14.96 13.75
C ALA A 243 -7.19 16.29 14.53
N GLU A 244 -7.47 16.22 15.83
CA GLU A 244 -7.59 17.40 16.69
C GLU A 244 -6.27 18.19 16.76
N ALA A 245 -5.16 17.50 17.05
CA ALA A 245 -3.84 18.14 17.15
C ALA A 245 -3.39 18.76 15.81
N SER A 246 -3.65 18.06 14.70
CA SER A 246 -3.29 18.51 13.35
C SER A 246 -4.16 19.69 12.91
N GLY A 247 -5.46 19.68 13.21
CA GLY A 247 -6.41 20.72 12.79
C GLY A 247 -6.00 22.13 13.20
N ARG A 248 -5.37 22.29 14.37
CA ARG A 248 -4.87 23.58 14.86
C ARG A 248 -3.57 24.05 14.19
N ARG A 249 -2.88 23.16 13.46
CA ARG A 249 -1.49 23.34 13.01
C ARG A 249 -1.26 23.01 11.54
N LEU A 250 -2.32 22.85 10.73
CA LEU A 250 -2.22 22.47 9.31
C LEU A 250 -1.30 23.39 8.48
N ALA A 251 -1.14 24.65 8.87
CA ALA A 251 -0.21 25.59 8.24
C ALA A 251 1.28 25.19 8.41
N GLU A 252 1.63 24.50 9.50
CA GLU A 252 2.99 24.03 9.78
C GLU A 252 3.34 22.73 9.05
N PHE A 253 2.35 22.00 8.53
CA PHE A 253 2.59 20.77 7.78
C PHE A 253 3.24 21.09 6.44
N THR A 254 4.23 20.28 6.07
CA THR A 254 4.74 20.24 4.69
C THR A 254 3.67 19.66 3.75
N PRO A 255 3.75 19.92 2.42
CA PRO A 255 2.90 19.26 1.43
C PRO A 255 2.84 17.74 1.58
N GLN A 256 4.01 17.11 1.75
CA GLN A 256 4.14 15.68 2.01
C GLN A 256 3.44 15.27 3.32
N GLY A 257 3.59 16.06 4.39
CA GLY A 257 2.93 15.80 5.66
C GLY A 257 1.40 15.82 5.54
N LEU A 258 0.83 16.75 4.78
CA LEU A 258 -0.61 16.78 4.50
C LEU A 258 -1.05 15.53 3.74
N ALA A 259 -0.37 15.24 2.62
CA ALA A 259 -0.68 14.12 1.75
C ALA A 259 -0.61 12.77 2.50
N ASN A 260 0.46 12.55 3.27
CA ASN A 260 0.63 11.35 4.09
C ASN A 260 -0.46 11.22 5.17
N THR A 261 -0.87 12.34 5.77
CA THR A 261 -1.89 12.33 6.83
C THR A 261 -3.26 11.95 6.25
N VAL A 262 -3.75 12.60 5.19
CA VAL A 262 -5.04 12.19 4.59
C VAL A 262 -4.99 10.79 3.99
N TRP A 263 -3.85 10.40 3.41
CA TRP A 263 -3.65 9.03 2.93
C TRP A 263 -3.78 8.02 4.06
N ALA A 264 -3.22 8.31 5.25
CA ALA A 264 -3.32 7.45 6.41
C ALA A 264 -4.77 7.29 6.88
N PHE A 265 -5.51 8.40 7.01
CA PHE A 265 -6.92 8.36 7.42
C PHE A 265 -7.78 7.56 6.43
N ALA A 266 -7.61 7.80 5.13
CA ALA A 266 -8.32 7.06 4.10
C ALA A 266 -7.93 5.57 4.06
N THR A 267 -6.66 5.25 4.35
CA THR A 267 -6.17 3.86 4.32
C THR A 267 -6.57 3.06 5.55
N ALA A 268 -6.65 3.71 6.71
CA ALA A 268 -7.15 3.12 7.95
C ALA A 268 -8.68 3.09 8.04
N ASP A 269 -9.38 3.57 7.00
CA ASP A 269 -10.85 3.66 6.95
C ASP A 269 -11.46 4.45 8.13
N VAL A 270 -10.76 5.51 8.55
CA VAL A 270 -11.21 6.39 9.64
C VAL A 270 -11.93 7.60 9.05
N ALA A 271 -13.25 7.62 9.21
CA ALA A 271 -14.08 8.73 8.77
C ALA A 271 -13.79 10.01 9.58
N SER A 272 -13.42 11.10 8.89
CA SER A 272 -13.19 12.40 9.53
C SER A 272 -13.47 13.56 8.57
N HIS A 273 -14.74 13.73 8.19
CA HIS A 273 -15.16 14.73 7.19
C HIS A 273 -14.63 16.14 7.47
N ALA A 274 -14.81 16.65 8.70
CA ALA A 274 -14.33 17.98 9.08
C ALA A 274 -12.79 18.13 8.94
N PHE A 275 -12.04 17.06 9.21
CA PHE A 275 -10.59 17.06 9.05
C PHE A 275 -10.18 17.05 7.57
N PHE A 276 -10.85 16.25 6.73
CA PHE A 276 -10.62 16.25 5.29
C PHE A 276 -10.91 17.62 4.67
N GLU A 277 -12.00 18.29 5.06
CA GLU A 277 -12.29 19.67 4.62
C GLU A 277 -11.19 20.65 5.03
N ALA A 278 -10.73 20.58 6.28
CA ALA A 278 -9.66 21.44 6.77
C ALA A 278 -8.34 21.20 5.99
N VAL A 279 -7.99 19.94 5.72
CA VAL A 279 -6.81 19.60 4.91
C VAL A 279 -6.99 20.04 3.46
N ALA A 280 -8.18 19.91 2.87
CA ALA A 280 -8.46 20.36 1.51
C ALA A 280 -8.22 21.87 1.37
N ALA A 281 -8.76 22.68 2.29
CA ALA A 281 -8.52 24.12 2.32
C ALA A 281 -7.03 24.46 2.49
N ALA A 282 -6.34 23.74 3.37
CA ALA A 282 -4.92 23.93 3.62
C ALA A 282 -4.05 23.48 2.43
N ALA A 283 -4.48 22.49 1.65
CA ALA A 283 -3.79 22.00 0.45
C ALA A 283 -4.00 22.95 -0.73
N LEU A 284 -5.23 23.41 -0.98
CA LEU A 284 -5.60 24.30 -2.09
C LEU A 284 -4.72 25.56 -2.17
N SER A 285 -4.41 26.16 -1.03
CA SER A 285 -3.53 27.36 -0.95
C SER A 285 -2.05 27.08 -1.25
N ARG A 286 -1.64 25.81 -1.33
CA ARG A 286 -0.23 25.39 -1.38
C ARG A 286 0.09 24.37 -2.47
N LEU A 287 -0.85 24.05 -3.38
CA LEU A 287 -0.68 23.00 -4.40
C LEU A 287 0.54 23.19 -5.33
N SER A 288 1.04 24.41 -5.49
CA SER A 288 2.27 24.69 -6.23
C SER A 288 3.53 24.07 -5.58
N ALA A 289 3.52 23.90 -4.26
CA ALA A 289 4.62 23.30 -3.49
C ALA A 289 4.53 21.77 -3.39
N PHE A 290 3.40 21.17 -3.74
CA PHE A 290 3.23 19.71 -3.75
C PHE A 290 4.11 19.12 -4.86
N ASN A 291 4.82 18.03 -4.60
CA ASN A 291 5.47 17.28 -5.66
C ASN A 291 4.45 16.35 -6.38
N PRO A 292 4.79 15.71 -7.50
CA PRO A 292 3.90 14.78 -8.21
C PRO A 292 3.31 13.66 -7.33
N GLN A 293 4.10 13.09 -6.42
CA GLN A 293 3.64 12.06 -5.50
C GLN A 293 2.64 12.63 -4.49
N ASP A 294 2.89 13.82 -3.93
CA ASP A 294 1.97 14.46 -3.00
C ASP A 294 0.61 14.74 -3.66
N LEU A 295 0.61 15.17 -4.92
CA LEU A 295 -0.63 15.40 -5.71
C LEU A 295 -1.43 14.10 -5.89
N ALA A 296 -0.77 13.03 -6.35
CA ALA A 296 -1.42 11.74 -6.56
C ALA A 296 -1.95 11.15 -5.25
N SER A 297 -1.14 11.16 -4.18
CA SER A 297 -1.52 10.64 -2.86
C SER A 297 -2.68 11.42 -2.24
N THR A 298 -2.71 12.75 -2.41
CA THR A 298 -3.83 13.58 -1.93
C THR A 298 -5.11 13.24 -2.70
N ALA A 299 -5.09 13.23 -4.03
CA ALA A 299 -6.27 12.85 -4.83
C ALA A 299 -6.77 11.44 -4.47
N TYR A 300 -5.84 10.48 -4.35
CA TYR A 300 -6.15 9.11 -3.95
C TYR A 300 -6.83 9.06 -2.58
N ALA A 301 -6.32 9.79 -1.59
CA ALA A 301 -6.88 9.81 -0.23
C ALA A 301 -8.33 10.30 -0.23
N PHE A 302 -8.62 11.40 -0.92
CA PHE A 302 -9.98 11.94 -1.01
C PHE A 302 -10.92 11.01 -1.79
N ALA A 303 -10.45 10.40 -2.88
CA ALA A 303 -11.23 9.42 -3.64
C ALA A 303 -11.53 8.17 -2.79
N LYS A 304 -10.53 7.63 -2.09
CA LYS A 304 -10.67 6.42 -1.25
C LYS A 304 -11.60 6.66 -0.06
N ALA A 305 -11.54 7.83 0.56
CA ALA A 305 -12.43 8.22 1.65
C ALA A 305 -13.85 8.56 1.17
N ALA A 306 -14.14 8.46 -0.13
CA ALA A 306 -15.39 8.90 -0.75
C ALA A 306 -15.77 10.35 -0.39
N HIS A 307 -14.76 11.19 -0.13
CA HIS A 307 -14.95 12.57 0.30
C HIS A 307 -15.00 13.50 -0.91
N ALA A 308 -16.17 14.07 -1.19
CA ALA A 308 -16.37 14.97 -2.32
C ALA A 308 -15.62 16.30 -2.11
N SER A 309 -14.62 16.57 -2.96
CA SER A 309 -13.91 17.87 -2.96
C SER A 309 -13.63 18.35 -4.39
N PRO A 310 -14.65 18.75 -5.17
CA PRO A 310 -14.50 19.06 -6.59
C PRO A 310 -13.44 20.13 -6.89
N ALA A 311 -13.38 21.20 -6.09
CA ALA A 311 -12.38 22.26 -6.25
C ALA A 311 -10.94 21.74 -6.05
N LEU A 312 -10.73 20.84 -5.10
CA LEU A 312 -9.42 20.21 -4.87
C LEU A 312 -9.02 19.36 -6.07
N PHE A 313 -9.94 18.54 -6.60
CA PHE A 313 -9.67 17.72 -7.80
C PHE A 313 -9.38 18.57 -9.04
N GLU A 314 -10.13 19.65 -9.26
CA GLU A 314 -9.88 20.57 -10.37
C GLU A 314 -8.48 21.16 -10.32
N GLN A 315 -8.07 21.65 -9.14
CA GLN A 315 -6.74 22.27 -8.97
C GLN A 315 -5.60 21.24 -8.98
N ILE A 316 -5.80 20.06 -8.39
CA ILE A 316 -4.83 18.96 -8.51
C ILE A 316 -4.68 18.57 -9.98
N GLY A 317 -5.78 18.44 -10.73
CA GLY A 317 -5.75 18.08 -12.15
C GLY A 317 -5.01 19.11 -12.99
N ALA A 318 -5.29 20.39 -12.79
CA ALA A 318 -4.56 21.47 -13.46
C ALA A 318 -3.06 21.46 -13.13
N SER A 319 -2.70 21.26 -11.86
CA SER A 319 -1.30 21.19 -11.41
C SER A 319 -0.56 19.96 -11.97
N ALA A 320 -1.23 18.81 -11.95
CA ALA A 320 -0.70 17.55 -12.42
C ALA A 320 -0.48 17.55 -13.94
N ALA A 321 -1.43 18.08 -14.72
CA ALA A 321 -1.34 18.14 -16.19
C ALA A 321 -0.06 18.83 -16.67
N ARG A 322 0.40 19.88 -15.97
CA ARG A 322 1.65 20.60 -16.30
C ARG A 322 2.92 19.85 -15.90
N ARG A 323 2.81 18.77 -15.13
CA ARG A 323 3.93 18.09 -14.45
C ARG A 323 3.98 16.58 -14.72
N LEU A 324 3.10 16.05 -15.56
CA LEU A 324 3.05 14.63 -15.93
C LEU A 324 4.42 14.01 -16.27
N PRO A 325 5.35 14.68 -16.98
CA PRO A 325 6.68 14.12 -17.24
C PRO A 325 7.50 13.79 -15.97
N SER A 326 7.21 14.45 -14.84
CA SER A 326 7.89 14.23 -13.56
C SER A 326 7.18 13.19 -12.67
N PHE A 327 6.03 12.66 -13.07
CA PHE A 327 5.37 11.59 -12.33
C PHE A 327 6.13 10.27 -12.53
N THR A 328 6.15 9.43 -11.50
CA THR A 328 6.54 8.02 -11.65
C THR A 328 5.40 7.24 -12.32
N PRO A 329 5.66 6.03 -12.86
CA PRO A 329 4.60 5.16 -13.38
C PRO A 329 3.48 4.93 -12.35
N GLN A 330 3.85 4.62 -11.11
CA GLN A 330 2.92 4.48 -9.98
C GLN A 330 2.13 5.78 -9.72
N GLY A 331 2.77 6.94 -9.81
CA GLY A 331 2.10 8.24 -9.65
C GLY A 331 1.05 8.48 -10.74
N LEU A 332 1.33 8.09 -11.99
CA LEU A 332 0.38 8.20 -13.10
C LEU A 332 -0.84 7.29 -12.89
N SER A 333 -0.63 6.01 -12.56
CA SER A 333 -1.75 5.09 -12.32
C SER A 333 -2.58 5.51 -11.11
N THR A 334 -1.93 5.99 -10.05
CA THR A 334 -2.60 6.43 -8.81
C THR A 334 -3.46 7.67 -9.07
N LEU A 335 -2.95 8.63 -9.84
CA LEU A 335 -3.71 9.82 -10.23
C LEU A 335 -4.92 9.45 -11.10
N ALA A 336 -4.73 8.60 -12.12
CA ALA A 336 -5.84 8.13 -12.96
C ALA A 336 -6.92 7.43 -12.13
N TRP A 337 -6.50 6.55 -11.21
CA TRP A 337 -7.40 5.84 -10.30
C TRP A 337 -8.18 6.79 -9.42
N ALA A 338 -7.53 7.80 -8.84
CA ALA A 338 -8.18 8.76 -7.96
C ALA A 338 -9.30 9.51 -8.67
N PHE A 339 -9.05 10.01 -9.89
CA PHE A 339 -10.05 10.72 -10.67
C PHE A 339 -11.20 9.81 -11.11
N ALA A 340 -10.89 8.58 -11.54
CA ALA A 340 -11.90 7.61 -11.96
C ALA A 340 -12.77 7.11 -10.78
N ALA A 341 -12.15 6.85 -9.62
CA ALA A 341 -12.83 6.39 -8.41
C ALA A 341 -13.71 7.48 -7.80
N ALA A 342 -13.25 8.74 -7.79
CA ALA A 342 -14.04 9.88 -7.34
C ALA A 342 -15.19 10.25 -8.31
N GLY A 343 -15.24 9.66 -9.51
CA GLY A 343 -16.19 10.04 -10.54
C GLY A 343 -16.03 11.50 -11.02
N HIS A 344 -14.87 12.11 -10.77
CA HIS A 344 -14.61 13.50 -11.14
C HIS A 344 -14.25 13.58 -12.63
N SER A 345 -15.11 14.23 -13.41
CA SER A 345 -14.92 14.35 -14.86
C SER A 345 -13.71 15.24 -15.18
N SER A 346 -12.62 14.61 -15.64
CA SER A 346 -11.46 15.32 -16.19
C SER A 346 -10.90 14.60 -17.42
N PRO A 347 -11.63 14.57 -18.56
CA PRO A 347 -11.23 13.81 -19.74
C PRO A 347 -9.85 14.21 -20.27
N ALA A 348 -9.57 15.52 -20.35
CA ALA A 348 -8.28 16.02 -20.85
C ALA A 348 -7.09 15.59 -19.97
N LEU A 349 -7.26 15.55 -18.65
CA LEU A 349 -6.22 15.04 -17.74
C LEU A 349 -6.00 13.54 -17.96
N LEU A 350 -7.08 12.76 -18.02
CA LEU A 350 -6.98 11.31 -18.19
C LEU A 350 -6.36 10.94 -19.54
N ASP A 351 -6.68 11.68 -20.61
CA ASP A 351 -6.05 11.50 -21.93
C ASP A 351 -4.55 11.85 -21.87
N ALA A 352 -4.18 12.92 -21.16
CA ALA A 352 -2.78 13.28 -20.98
C ALA A 352 -2.01 12.25 -20.14
N VAL A 353 -2.64 11.68 -19.10
CA VAL A 353 -2.08 10.58 -18.30
C VAL A 353 -1.91 9.33 -19.16
N ALA A 354 -2.91 8.99 -19.98
CA ALA A 354 -2.85 7.87 -20.92
C ALA A 354 -1.68 8.02 -21.90
N ALA A 355 -1.52 9.19 -22.51
CA ALA A 355 -0.40 9.49 -23.40
C ALA A 355 0.96 9.40 -22.70
N ALA A 356 1.08 9.94 -21.49
CA ALA A 356 2.31 9.87 -20.69
C ALA A 356 2.66 8.42 -20.28
N ALA A 357 1.65 7.61 -19.97
CA ALA A 357 1.83 6.21 -19.61
C ALA A 357 2.17 5.32 -20.81
N ALA A 358 1.58 5.58 -21.99
CA ALA A 358 1.82 4.82 -23.22
C ALA A 358 3.32 4.74 -23.57
N ALA A 359 4.05 5.84 -23.38
CA ALA A 359 5.48 5.90 -23.64
C ALA A 359 6.35 5.13 -22.61
N ARG A 360 5.77 4.72 -21.48
CA ARG A 360 6.49 4.24 -20.30
C ARG A 360 5.95 2.93 -19.72
N LEU A 361 5.07 2.23 -20.43
CA LEU A 361 4.48 0.97 -19.97
C LEU A 361 5.50 -0.08 -19.51
N ALA A 362 6.72 -0.04 -20.06
CA ALA A 362 7.79 -0.94 -19.64
C ALA A 362 8.27 -0.71 -18.18
N GLU A 363 8.10 0.50 -17.67
CA GLU A 363 8.46 0.90 -16.29
C GLU A 363 7.37 0.59 -15.26
N PHE A 364 6.15 0.26 -15.70
CA PHE A 364 5.05 -0.08 -14.79
C PHE A 364 5.25 -1.50 -14.25
N ASP A 365 4.96 -1.65 -12.95
CA ASP A 365 4.78 -2.95 -12.33
C ASP A 365 3.38 -3.52 -12.65
N PRO A 366 3.12 -4.81 -12.36
CA PRO A 366 1.81 -5.44 -12.56
C PRO A 366 0.62 -4.65 -11.99
N GLN A 367 0.77 -4.15 -10.76
CA GLN A 367 -0.27 -3.39 -10.07
C GLN A 367 -0.58 -2.08 -10.80
N GLY A 368 0.46 -1.35 -11.23
CA GLY A 368 0.32 -0.10 -11.98
C GLY A 368 -0.36 -0.31 -13.34
N LEU A 369 -0.04 -1.40 -14.05
CA LEU A 369 -0.70 -1.76 -15.32
C LEU A 369 -2.19 -2.03 -15.11
N ALA A 370 -2.53 -2.89 -14.14
CA ALA A 370 -3.91 -3.22 -13.83
C ALA A 370 -4.72 -2.00 -13.38
N GLN A 371 -4.12 -1.15 -12.54
CA GLN A 371 -4.74 0.07 -12.04
C GLN A 371 -4.99 1.08 -13.16
N LEU A 372 -4.02 1.28 -14.07
CA LEU A 372 -4.21 2.17 -15.22
C LEU A 372 -5.33 1.68 -16.12
N ALA A 373 -5.35 0.39 -16.48
CA ALA A 373 -6.41 -0.21 -17.30
C ALA A 373 -7.78 -0.04 -16.63
N TRP A 374 -7.90 -0.37 -15.34
CA TRP A 374 -9.14 -0.22 -14.58
C TRP A 374 -9.62 1.24 -14.57
N SER A 375 -8.70 2.19 -14.37
CA SER A 375 -9.04 3.62 -14.26
C SER A 375 -9.59 4.18 -15.57
N LEU A 376 -8.93 3.88 -16.68
CA LEU A 376 -9.38 4.31 -18.02
C LEU A 376 -10.70 3.65 -18.41
N ALA A 377 -10.87 2.36 -18.09
CA ALA A 377 -12.13 1.66 -18.29
C ALA A 377 -13.28 2.23 -17.44
N LYS A 378 -13.02 2.50 -16.15
CA LYS A 378 -13.98 3.10 -15.21
C LYS A 378 -14.43 4.48 -15.68
N ALA A 379 -13.50 5.28 -16.19
CA ALA A 379 -13.78 6.61 -16.73
C ALA A 379 -14.31 6.62 -18.17
N CYS A 380 -14.59 5.44 -18.76
CA CYS A 380 -15.06 5.29 -20.13
C CYS A 380 -14.16 6.02 -21.16
N ARG A 381 -12.83 5.84 -21.02
CA ARG A 381 -11.81 6.35 -21.95
C ARG A 381 -11.25 5.20 -22.79
N PRO A 382 -11.94 4.78 -23.86
CA PRO A 382 -11.38 3.79 -24.78
C PRO A 382 -10.19 4.40 -25.54
N ASP A 383 -9.10 3.64 -25.62
CA ASP A 383 -7.92 3.93 -26.43
C ASP A 383 -7.35 2.61 -26.93
N ASP A 384 -7.75 2.21 -28.14
CA ASP A 384 -7.43 0.90 -28.71
C ASP A 384 -5.93 0.63 -28.78
N ALA A 385 -5.15 1.67 -29.14
CA ALA A 385 -3.70 1.55 -29.27
C ALA A 385 -3.04 1.36 -27.90
N LEU A 386 -3.47 2.13 -26.90
CA LEU A 386 -2.98 1.98 -25.53
C LEU A 386 -3.39 0.63 -24.92
N PHE A 387 -4.64 0.19 -25.11
CA PHE A 387 -5.10 -1.10 -24.58
C PHE A 387 -4.41 -2.28 -25.25
N ALA A 388 -4.09 -2.21 -26.54
CA ALA A 388 -3.24 -3.21 -27.20
C ALA A 388 -1.80 -3.21 -26.64
N ALA A 389 -1.25 -2.03 -26.31
CA ALA A 389 0.07 -1.93 -25.69
C ALA A 389 0.08 -2.45 -24.23
N LEU A 390 -0.96 -2.14 -23.46
CA LEU A 390 -1.19 -2.64 -22.10
C LEU A 390 -1.33 -4.16 -22.08
N ALA A 391 -2.02 -4.75 -23.05
CA ALA A 391 -2.22 -6.20 -23.14
C ALA A 391 -0.87 -6.91 -23.27
N ARG A 392 -0.06 -6.48 -24.24
CA ARG A 392 1.31 -6.99 -24.43
C ARG A 392 2.20 -6.80 -23.19
N ALA A 393 2.10 -5.65 -22.53
CA ALA A 393 2.88 -5.36 -21.33
C ALA A 393 2.46 -6.25 -20.13
N ALA A 394 1.17 -6.50 -19.97
CA ALA A 394 0.61 -7.38 -18.94
C ALA A 394 0.92 -8.84 -19.21
N GLU A 395 0.76 -9.33 -20.44
CA GLU A 395 1.12 -10.69 -20.86
C GLU A 395 2.60 -11.01 -20.57
N ALA A 396 3.50 -10.09 -20.94
CA ALA A 396 4.94 -10.24 -20.70
C ALA A 396 5.30 -10.37 -19.20
N ARG A 397 4.42 -9.93 -18.30
CA ARG A 397 4.61 -9.94 -16.85
C ARG A 397 3.57 -10.77 -16.11
N ILE A 398 2.78 -11.60 -16.80
CA ILE A 398 1.58 -12.22 -16.22
C ILE A 398 1.86 -13.04 -14.95
N GLY A 399 3.04 -13.66 -14.86
CA GLY A 399 3.46 -14.43 -13.68
C GLY A 399 3.82 -13.58 -12.44
N GLN A 400 3.87 -12.25 -12.59
CA GLN A 400 4.14 -11.30 -11.51
C GLN A 400 2.85 -10.66 -10.96
N PHE A 401 1.72 -10.82 -11.66
CA PHE A 401 0.43 -10.29 -11.20
C PHE A 401 -0.11 -11.14 -10.04
N ASN A 402 -0.61 -10.48 -9.00
CA ASN A 402 -1.48 -11.15 -8.03
C ASN A 402 -2.89 -11.34 -8.62
N ALA A 403 -3.73 -12.13 -7.93
CA ALA A 403 -5.09 -12.40 -8.37
C ALA A 403 -5.91 -11.11 -8.59
N GLN A 404 -5.85 -10.15 -7.67
CA GLN A 404 -6.64 -8.91 -7.76
C GLN A 404 -6.27 -8.07 -9.00
N ASP A 405 -4.98 -7.98 -9.32
CA ASP A 405 -4.49 -7.27 -10.50
C ASP A 405 -5.00 -7.95 -11.80
N LEU A 406 -4.99 -9.29 -11.83
CA LEU A 406 -5.54 -10.07 -12.95
C LEU A 406 -7.03 -9.81 -13.15
N VAL A 407 -7.82 -9.84 -12.05
CA VAL A 407 -9.27 -9.59 -12.10
C VAL A 407 -9.57 -8.18 -12.59
N ASN A 408 -8.86 -7.17 -12.07
CA ASN A 408 -9.06 -5.78 -12.47
C ASN A 408 -8.70 -5.54 -13.94
N THR A 409 -7.64 -6.20 -14.43
CA THR A 409 -7.26 -6.16 -15.83
C THR A 409 -8.34 -6.78 -16.72
N ALA A 410 -8.78 -8.02 -16.43
CA ALA A 410 -9.84 -8.68 -17.21
C ALA A 410 -11.13 -7.84 -17.24
N TRP A 411 -11.52 -7.30 -16.09
CA TRP A 411 -12.71 -6.44 -15.99
C TRP A 411 -12.59 -5.18 -16.84
N ALA A 412 -11.41 -4.53 -16.87
CA ALA A 412 -11.22 -3.30 -17.65
C ALA A 412 -11.46 -3.53 -19.15
N TYR A 413 -10.89 -4.60 -19.70
CA TYR A 413 -11.02 -4.96 -21.11
C TYR A 413 -12.45 -5.39 -21.45
N ALA A 414 -13.08 -6.19 -20.56
CA ALA A 414 -14.47 -6.60 -20.71
C ALA A 414 -15.46 -5.42 -20.65
N LYS A 415 -15.23 -4.45 -19.74
CA LYS A 415 -16.08 -3.26 -19.58
C LYS A 415 -16.06 -2.36 -20.82
N LEU A 416 -14.88 -2.15 -21.41
CA LEU A 416 -14.77 -1.34 -22.62
C LEU A 416 -15.26 -2.10 -23.87
N GLY A 417 -15.42 -3.42 -23.80
CA GLY A 417 -15.80 -4.24 -24.96
C GLY A 417 -14.64 -4.50 -25.92
N HIS A 418 -13.40 -4.41 -25.43
CA HIS A 418 -12.18 -4.70 -26.18
C HIS A 418 -11.43 -5.90 -25.56
N PRO A 419 -12.02 -7.10 -25.49
CA PRO A 419 -11.30 -8.26 -24.96
C PRO A 419 -10.13 -8.62 -25.88
N ASP A 420 -8.93 -8.75 -25.30
CA ASP A 420 -7.75 -9.29 -26.01
C ASP A 420 -7.69 -10.81 -25.78
N PRO A 421 -7.83 -11.65 -26.83
CA PRO A 421 -7.92 -13.10 -26.66
C PRO A 421 -6.71 -13.74 -26.00
N ASP A 422 -5.50 -13.23 -26.27
CA ASP A 422 -4.27 -13.83 -25.75
C ASP A 422 -4.03 -13.43 -24.29
N LEU A 423 -4.31 -12.16 -23.95
CA LEU A 423 -4.36 -11.70 -22.57
C LEU A 423 -5.38 -12.48 -21.74
N PHE A 424 -6.61 -12.68 -22.23
CA PHE A 424 -7.64 -13.44 -21.50
C PHE A 424 -7.24 -14.90 -21.30
N ARG A 425 -6.61 -15.55 -22.29
CA ARG A 425 -6.03 -16.90 -22.14
C ARG A 425 -4.90 -16.93 -21.11
N ALA A 426 -4.06 -15.89 -21.05
CA ALA A 426 -2.98 -15.79 -20.08
C ALA A 426 -3.52 -15.58 -18.66
N ILE A 427 -4.49 -14.67 -18.48
CA ILE A 427 -5.16 -14.41 -17.21
C ILE A 427 -5.88 -15.67 -16.72
N ALA A 428 -6.65 -16.35 -17.58
CA ALA A 428 -7.38 -17.56 -17.22
C ALA A 428 -6.45 -18.67 -16.73
N ARG A 429 -5.33 -18.90 -17.43
CA ARG A 429 -4.33 -19.89 -17.00
C ARG A 429 -3.69 -19.52 -15.67
N SER A 430 -3.35 -18.24 -15.48
CA SER A 430 -2.74 -17.76 -14.23
C SER A 430 -3.70 -17.92 -13.04
N LEU A 431 -4.96 -17.49 -13.18
CA LEU A 431 -5.97 -17.63 -12.14
C LEU A 431 -6.33 -19.09 -11.84
N ALA A 432 -6.45 -19.94 -12.86
CA ALA A 432 -6.75 -21.37 -12.67
C ALA A 432 -5.60 -22.13 -11.99
N ALA A 433 -4.35 -21.68 -12.16
CA ALA A 433 -3.19 -22.24 -11.47
C ALA A 433 -3.04 -21.75 -10.02
N GLN A 434 -3.66 -20.62 -9.66
CA GLN A 434 -3.66 -20.08 -8.31
C GLN A 434 -4.75 -20.74 -7.45
N ARG A 435 -4.49 -20.93 -6.16
CA ARG A 435 -5.55 -21.26 -5.20
C ARG A 435 -6.39 -20.01 -4.98
N LEU A 436 -7.65 -20.03 -5.43
CA LEU A 436 -8.58 -18.89 -5.30
C LEU A 436 -9.09 -18.68 -3.86
N ASP A 437 -8.66 -19.52 -2.91
CA ASP A 437 -9.01 -19.48 -1.49
C ASP A 437 -8.77 -18.08 -0.86
N GLY A 438 -7.73 -17.37 -1.31
CA GLY A 438 -7.40 -16.01 -0.85
C GLY A 438 -8.06 -14.87 -1.65
N VAL A 439 -8.82 -15.17 -2.69
CA VAL A 439 -9.53 -14.17 -3.51
C VAL A 439 -10.90 -13.92 -2.89
N SER A 440 -11.26 -12.66 -2.66
CA SER A 440 -12.56 -12.32 -2.05
C SER A 440 -13.74 -12.64 -2.98
N ALA A 441 -14.92 -12.87 -2.39
CA ALA A 441 -16.16 -13.16 -3.12
C ALA A 441 -16.48 -12.12 -4.22
N PRO A 442 -16.38 -10.79 -3.99
CA PRO A 442 -16.59 -9.80 -5.05
C PRO A 442 -15.62 -9.96 -6.22
N HIS A 443 -14.37 -10.34 -5.97
CA HIS A 443 -13.39 -10.56 -7.05
C HIS A 443 -13.69 -11.85 -7.84
N ILE A 444 -14.26 -12.89 -7.21
CA ILE A 444 -14.75 -14.07 -7.94
C ILE A 444 -15.89 -13.68 -8.89
N ALA A 445 -16.91 -12.99 -8.38
CA ALA A 445 -18.05 -12.55 -9.20
C ALA A 445 -17.59 -11.64 -10.35
N LYS A 446 -16.69 -10.68 -10.06
CA LYS A 446 -16.09 -9.79 -11.06
C LYS A 446 -15.29 -10.54 -12.13
N THR A 447 -14.56 -11.60 -11.75
CA THR A 447 -13.83 -12.45 -12.69
C THR A 447 -14.79 -13.18 -13.61
N ALA A 448 -15.77 -13.88 -13.03
CA ALA A 448 -16.76 -14.63 -13.81
C ALA A 448 -17.48 -13.69 -14.80
N TRP A 449 -17.92 -12.52 -14.32
CA TRP A 449 -18.55 -11.50 -15.16
C TRP A 449 -17.66 -11.05 -16.30
N ALA A 450 -16.39 -10.71 -16.03
CA ALA A 450 -15.47 -10.21 -17.05
C ALA A 450 -15.26 -11.24 -18.17
N PHE A 451 -15.06 -12.51 -17.81
CA PHE A 451 -14.89 -13.60 -18.77
C PHE A 451 -16.18 -13.91 -19.52
N ALA A 452 -17.33 -13.95 -18.84
CA ALA A 452 -18.62 -14.15 -19.49
C ALA A 452 -18.91 -13.04 -20.51
N LYS A 453 -18.64 -11.78 -20.15
CA LYS A 453 -18.85 -10.60 -21.01
C LYS A 453 -17.91 -10.59 -22.22
N ALA A 454 -16.69 -11.12 -22.08
CA ALA A 454 -15.70 -11.25 -23.14
C ALA A 454 -15.94 -12.44 -24.10
N GLY A 455 -17.01 -13.21 -23.94
CA GLY A 455 -17.32 -14.40 -24.76
C GLY A 455 -16.97 -15.72 -24.05
N GLY A 456 -17.35 -15.86 -22.78
CA GLY A 456 -16.79 -16.76 -21.76
C GLY A 456 -16.80 -18.28 -21.97
N GLY A 457 -17.28 -18.81 -23.10
CA GLY A 457 -17.27 -20.26 -23.35
C GLY A 457 -15.87 -20.87 -23.60
N ALA A 458 -14.82 -20.04 -23.70
CA ALA A 458 -13.47 -20.47 -24.09
C ALA A 458 -12.53 -20.86 -22.92
N HIS A 459 -12.99 -20.84 -21.66
CA HIS A 459 -12.12 -21.07 -20.49
C HIS A 459 -12.66 -22.07 -19.43
N PRO A 460 -12.97 -23.32 -19.80
CA PRO A 460 -13.53 -24.31 -18.85
C PRO A 460 -12.72 -24.51 -17.55
N PRO A 461 -11.37 -24.57 -17.56
CA PRO A 461 -10.60 -24.74 -16.32
C PRO A 461 -10.77 -23.58 -15.33
N LEU A 462 -10.90 -22.34 -15.82
CA LEU A 462 -11.13 -21.18 -14.96
C LEU A 462 -12.53 -21.24 -14.35
N PHE A 463 -13.57 -21.52 -15.15
CA PHE A 463 -14.93 -21.61 -14.64
C PHE A 463 -15.10 -22.75 -13.63
N ALA A 464 -14.42 -23.89 -13.81
CA ALA A 464 -14.39 -24.96 -12.80
C ALA A 464 -13.75 -24.50 -11.47
N ALA A 465 -12.64 -23.75 -11.54
CA ALA A 465 -11.98 -23.21 -10.35
C ALA A 465 -12.86 -22.16 -9.62
N LEU A 466 -13.51 -21.27 -10.38
CA LEU A 466 -14.46 -20.29 -9.86
C LEU A 466 -15.68 -20.97 -9.23
N ALA A 467 -16.24 -21.99 -9.88
CA ALA A 467 -17.41 -22.74 -9.39
C ALA A 467 -17.11 -23.42 -8.07
N LYS A 468 -15.98 -24.14 -7.98
CA LYS A 468 -15.53 -24.76 -6.74
C LYS A 468 -15.42 -23.73 -5.62
N SER A 469 -14.69 -22.65 -5.86
CA SER A 469 -14.43 -21.64 -4.84
C SER A 469 -15.69 -20.88 -4.39
N ALA A 470 -16.61 -20.60 -5.32
CA ALA A 470 -17.88 -19.97 -5.01
C ALA A 470 -18.87 -20.91 -4.30
N THR A 471 -18.88 -22.20 -4.66
CA THR A 471 -19.74 -23.21 -4.00
C THR A 471 -19.37 -23.35 -2.52
N GLU A 472 -18.07 -23.41 -2.22
CA GLU A 472 -17.56 -23.52 -0.85
C GLU A 472 -17.83 -22.27 0.00
N ARG A 473 -18.04 -21.11 -0.64
CA ARG A 473 -18.12 -19.79 0.01
C ARG A 473 -19.36 -18.99 -0.35
N ALA A 474 -20.43 -19.64 -0.78
CA ALA A 474 -21.64 -18.94 -1.27
C ALA A 474 -22.22 -17.95 -0.25
N ALA A 475 -22.02 -18.19 1.05
CA ALA A 475 -22.45 -17.30 2.12
C ALA A 475 -21.66 -15.98 2.23
N ASP A 476 -20.47 -15.90 1.64
CA ASP A 476 -19.60 -14.72 1.65
C ASP A 476 -20.01 -13.68 0.61
N PHE A 477 -20.89 -14.04 -0.33
CA PHE A 477 -21.36 -13.17 -1.42
C PHE A 477 -22.55 -12.33 -0.97
N VAL A 478 -22.53 -11.05 -1.32
CA VAL A 478 -23.71 -10.17 -1.19
C VAL A 478 -24.68 -10.41 -2.36
N ALA A 479 -25.91 -9.91 -2.26
CA ALA A 479 -26.96 -10.06 -3.27
C ALA A 479 -26.48 -9.73 -4.70
N ALA A 480 -25.82 -8.58 -4.87
CA ALA A 480 -25.23 -8.14 -6.13
C ALA A 480 -24.24 -9.16 -6.71
N ASP A 481 -23.35 -9.70 -5.88
CA ASP A 481 -22.33 -10.65 -6.33
C ASP A 481 -22.94 -12.00 -6.70
N LEU A 482 -23.96 -12.46 -5.95
CA LEU A 482 -24.71 -13.68 -6.25
C LEU A 482 -25.40 -13.59 -7.62
N ALA A 483 -26.13 -12.50 -7.87
CA ALA A 483 -26.79 -12.25 -9.15
C ALA A 483 -25.78 -12.20 -10.31
N ASN A 484 -24.68 -11.46 -10.13
CA ASN A 484 -23.64 -11.33 -11.14
C ASN A 484 -22.95 -12.67 -11.45
N LEU A 485 -22.70 -13.49 -10.43
CA LEU A 485 -22.07 -14.79 -10.59
C LEU A 485 -23.00 -15.78 -11.29
N ALA A 486 -24.27 -15.86 -10.89
CA ALA A 486 -25.27 -16.69 -11.56
C ALA A 486 -25.42 -16.29 -13.04
N TRP A 487 -25.57 -14.99 -13.30
CA TRP A 487 -25.62 -14.45 -14.66
C TRP A 487 -24.38 -14.81 -15.46
N ALA A 488 -23.18 -14.67 -14.89
CA ALA A 488 -21.94 -14.94 -15.58
C ALA A 488 -21.81 -16.41 -16.00
N PHE A 489 -22.13 -17.35 -15.11
CA PHE A 489 -22.11 -18.79 -15.42
C PHE A 489 -23.15 -19.15 -16.49
N ALA A 490 -24.39 -18.66 -16.34
CA ALA A 490 -25.44 -18.89 -17.31
C ALA A 490 -25.13 -18.29 -18.69
N ASN A 491 -24.56 -17.08 -18.72
CA ASN A 491 -24.18 -16.38 -19.95
C ASN A 491 -22.98 -17.03 -20.66
N ALA A 492 -22.01 -17.54 -19.88
CA ALA A 492 -20.87 -18.28 -20.41
C ALA A 492 -21.21 -19.72 -20.86
N GLY A 493 -22.45 -20.19 -20.62
CA GLY A 493 -22.91 -21.53 -21.00
C GLY A 493 -22.57 -22.63 -19.99
N HIS A 494 -22.08 -22.28 -18.79
CA HIS A 494 -21.74 -23.20 -17.71
C HIS A 494 -22.95 -23.48 -16.80
N VAL A 495 -24.09 -23.83 -17.40
CA VAL A 495 -25.35 -24.09 -16.69
C VAL A 495 -25.43 -25.47 -16.05
N GLU A 496 -24.50 -26.37 -16.38
CA GLU A 496 -24.49 -27.76 -15.92
C GLU A 496 -23.89 -27.94 -14.51
N ASP A 497 -23.32 -26.88 -13.92
CA ASP A 497 -22.73 -26.90 -12.58
C ASP A 497 -23.83 -26.83 -11.49
N ALA A 498 -24.58 -27.92 -11.36
CA ALA A 498 -25.68 -28.02 -10.40
C ALA A 498 -25.28 -27.72 -8.93
N PRO A 499 -24.10 -28.16 -8.43
CA PRO A 499 -23.65 -27.80 -7.08
C PRO A 499 -23.52 -26.30 -6.87
N LEU A 500 -22.94 -25.57 -7.83
CA LEU A 500 -22.82 -24.12 -7.77
C LEU A 500 -24.19 -23.46 -7.72
N PHE A 501 -25.06 -23.73 -8.70
CA PHE A 501 -26.38 -23.07 -8.76
C PHE A 501 -27.22 -23.37 -7.52
N ALA A 502 -27.16 -24.59 -6.97
CA ALA A 502 -27.85 -24.92 -5.72
C ALA A 502 -27.28 -24.13 -4.52
N ALA A 503 -25.97 -23.92 -4.46
CA ALA A 503 -25.35 -23.10 -3.41
C ALA A 503 -25.72 -21.62 -3.53
N LEU A 504 -25.72 -21.07 -4.76
CA LEU A 504 -26.12 -19.69 -5.02
C LEU A 504 -27.61 -19.46 -4.72
N ALA A 505 -28.49 -20.39 -5.07
CA ALA A 505 -29.92 -20.30 -4.77
C ALA A 505 -30.17 -20.24 -3.25
N ARG A 506 -29.59 -21.17 -2.48
CA ARG A 506 -29.69 -21.14 -1.01
C ARG A 506 -29.15 -19.84 -0.40
N ALA A 507 -28.04 -19.33 -0.91
CA ALA A 507 -27.46 -18.07 -0.43
C ALA A 507 -28.33 -16.85 -0.78
N ALA A 508 -28.97 -16.87 -1.96
CA ALA A 508 -29.89 -15.83 -2.41
C ALA A 508 -31.21 -15.84 -1.63
N GLU A 509 -31.80 -17.02 -1.39
CA GLU A 509 -33.00 -17.19 -0.55
C GLU A 509 -32.82 -16.59 0.84
N ALA A 510 -31.67 -16.83 1.46
CA ALA A 510 -31.33 -16.30 2.78
C ALA A 510 -31.18 -14.76 2.81
N ARG A 511 -31.11 -14.10 1.66
CA ARG A 511 -30.83 -12.66 1.50
C ARG A 511 -31.82 -11.96 0.55
N LEU A 512 -33.00 -12.51 0.31
CA LEU A 512 -33.96 -11.98 -0.67
C LEU A 512 -34.30 -10.50 -0.44
N SER A 513 -34.31 -10.04 0.81
CA SER A 513 -34.54 -8.63 1.16
C SER A 513 -33.47 -7.67 0.66
N ASP A 514 -32.28 -8.17 0.39
CA ASP A 514 -31.09 -7.38 0.09
C ASP A 514 -30.91 -7.16 -1.42
N PHE A 515 -31.69 -7.87 -2.25
CA PHE A 515 -31.67 -7.73 -3.70
C PHE A 515 -32.49 -6.52 -4.13
N THR A 516 -31.92 -5.78 -5.09
CA THR A 516 -32.69 -4.85 -5.93
C THR A 516 -33.51 -5.62 -6.97
N ALA A 517 -34.52 -4.95 -7.56
CA ALA A 517 -35.32 -5.54 -8.63
C ALA A 517 -34.47 -5.98 -9.84
N GLU A 518 -33.44 -5.20 -10.20
CA GLU A 518 -32.54 -5.55 -11.31
C GLU A 518 -31.70 -6.80 -11.01
N GLU A 519 -31.24 -6.95 -9.76
CA GLU A 519 -30.47 -8.13 -9.35
C GLU A 519 -31.34 -9.38 -9.30
N LEU A 520 -32.61 -9.26 -8.86
CA LEU A 520 -33.58 -10.36 -8.91
C LEU A 520 -33.86 -10.79 -10.36
N ASP A 521 -34.10 -9.84 -11.28
CA ASP A 521 -34.33 -10.15 -12.69
C ASP A 521 -33.14 -10.90 -13.32
N ASN A 522 -31.91 -10.47 -13.00
CA ASN A 522 -30.69 -11.12 -13.48
C ASN A 522 -30.52 -12.52 -12.89
N ALA A 523 -30.80 -12.68 -11.61
CA ALA A 523 -30.74 -13.98 -10.93
C ALA A 523 -31.80 -14.95 -11.47
N ASP A 524 -33.06 -14.51 -11.59
CA ASP A 524 -34.17 -15.31 -12.12
C ASP A 524 -33.89 -15.80 -13.55
N TRP A 525 -33.41 -14.91 -14.42
CA TRP A 525 -33.00 -15.29 -15.77
C TRP A 525 -31.91 -16.37 -15.75
N ALA A 526 -30.91 -16.23 -14.87
CA ALA A 526 -29.80 -17.16 -14.77
C ALA A 526 -30.23 -18.53 -14.25
N PHE A 527 -31.01 -18.58 -13.17
CA PHE A 527 -31.52 -19.83 -12.59
C PHE A 527 -32.49 -20.54 -13.54
N SER A 528 -33.37 -19.79 -14.21
CA SER A 528 -34.25 -20.31 -15.26
C SER A 528 -33.47 -20.95 -16.40
N ARG A 529 -32.36 -20.31 -16.83
CA ARG A 529 -31.49 -20.85 -17.88
C ARG A 529 -30.71 -22.08 -17.42
N ALA A 530 -30.42 -22.19 -16.12
CA ALA A 530 -29.82 -23.37 -15.50
C ALA A 530 -30.81 -24.50 -15.16
N GLY A 531 -32.10 -24.33 -15.47
CA GLY A 531 -33.13 -25.33 -15.17
C GLY A 531 -33.52 -25.40 -13.69
N GLN A 532 -33.08 -24.46 -12.86
CA GLN A 532 -33.44 -24.32 -11.45
C GLN A 532 -34.63 -23.36 -11.35
N ARG A 533 -35.85 -23.89 -11.56
CA ARG A 533 -37.10 -23.08 -11.60
C ARG A 533 -37.84 -22.96 -10.26
N GLN A 534 -37.38 -23.67 -9.23
CA GLN A 534 -38.02 -23.70 -7.91
C GLN A 534 -37.34 -22.74 -6.96
#